data_AF-A0A939FHZ4-F1
#
_entry.id   AF-A0A939FHZ4-F1
#
_cell.length_a   1.000
_cell.length_b   1.000
_cell.length_c   1.000
_cell.angle_alpha   90.00
_cell.angle_beta   90.00
_cell.angle_gamma   90.00
#
_symmetry.space_group_name_H-M   'P 1'
#
loop_
_entity.id
_entity.type
_entity.pdbx_description
1 polymer ?
#
loop_
_entity_poly.entity_id
_entity_poly.type
_entity_poly.pdbx_seq_one_letter_code
_entity_poly.pdbx_strand_id
1 'polypeptide(L)'
;VLREEIGRAPDGTPRKTVVRVDRTELSKNIVRGLLAYRQLLDDRPEWRERVVHVAFAYPSRQDLAVYRDYTAEVQRVAEEINERYGTPGWRPVVLHVRDDFARSLAAYRLADVALVNPIRDG
;
A
#
# COMPACT_ATOMS: atom_id res chain seq x y z
N VAL A 1 -4.29 -11.94 -10.57
CA VAL A 1 -3.11 -11.19 -11.07
C VAL A 1 -3.21 -9.74 -10.59
N LEU A 2 -2.10 -9.03 -10.32
CA LEU A 2 -2.12 -7.69 -9.69
C LEU A 2 -3.11 -6.68 -10.33
N ARG A 3 -3.29 -6.74 -11.65
CA ARG A 3 -4.27 -5.90 -12.38
C ARG A 3 -5.73 -6.16 -11.98
N GLU A 4 -6.08 -7.40 -11.64
CA GLU A 4 -7.43 -7.76 -11.18
C GLU A 4 -7.67 -7.21 -9.78
N GLU A 5 -6.64 -7.25 -8.91
CA GLU A 5 -6.71 -6.68 -7.55
C GLU A 5 -6.81 -5.15 -7.59
N ILE A 6 -6.09 -4.50 -8.51
CA ILE A 6 -6.19 -3.05 -8.74
C ILE A 6 -7.57 -2.69 -9.32
N GLY A 7 -8.09 -3.48 -10.26
CA GLY A 7 -9.38 -3.25 -10.91
C GLY A 7 -9.44 -1.97 -11.76
N ARG A 8 -10.66 -1.52 -12.05
CA ARG A 8 -10.96 -0.34 -12.89
C ARG A 8 -11.79 0.67 -12.13
N ALA A 9 -11.64 1.95 -12.49
CA ALA A 9 -12.48 3.02 -11.97
C ALA A 9 -13.94 2.88 -12.47
N PRO A 10 -14.91 3.58 -11.86
CA PRO A 10 -16.32 3.50 -12.26
C PRO A 10 -16.60 3.87 -13.72
N ASP A 11 -15.75 4.70 -14.33
CA ASP A 11 -15.83 5.07 -15.76
C ASP A 11 -15.14 4.06 -16.70
N GLY A 12 -14.70 2.92 -16.17
CA GLY A 12 -14.04 1.85 -16.92
C GLY A 12 -12.56 2.08 -17.19
N THR A 13 -12.00 3.24 -16.82
CA THR A 13 -10.56 3.50 -16.98
C THR A 13 -9.73 2.67 -15.98
N PRO A 14 -8.46 2.34 -16.28
CA PRO A 14 -7.58 1.70 -15.30
C PRO A 14 -7.40 2.62 -14.08
N ARG A 15 -7.50 2.05 -12.86
CA ARG A 15 -7.17 2.83 -11.66
C ARG A 15 -5.69 3.19 -11.66
N LYS A 16 -5.40 4.38 -11.13
CA LYS A 16 -4.04 4.81 -10.84
C LYS A 16 -3.45 4.02 -9.69
N THR A 17 -2.14 3.86 -9.67
CA THR A 17 -1.45 3.11 -8.62
C THR A 17 -0.38 3.93 -7.91
N VAL A 18 -0.39 3.85 -6.59
CA VAL A 18 0.73 4.26 -5.74
C VAL A 18 1.38 2.98 -5.25
N VAL A 19 2.61 2.71 -5.65
CA VAL A 19 3.32 1.47 -5.34
C VAL A 19 4.43 1.73 -4.35
N ARG A 20 4.56 0.86 -3.35
CA ARG A 20 5.75 0.77 -2.48
C ARG A 20 6.18 -0.67 -2.30
N VAL A 21 7.48 -0.92 -2.29
CA VAL A 21 8.05 -2.24 -2.02
C VAL A 21 9.13 -2.10 -0.97
N ASP A 22 8.82 -2.55 0.24
CA ASP A 22 9.68 -2.42 1.40
C ASP A 22 9.72 -3.71 2.22
N ARG A 23 10.81 -3.87 2.96
CA ARG A 23 10.78 -4.67 4.19
C ARG A 23 10.13 -3.83 5.28
N THR A 24 9.47 -4.47 6.24
CA THR A 24 8.89 -3.87 7.46
C THR A 24 9.98 -3.44 8.44
N GLU A 25 10.95 -2.70 7.93
CA GLU A 25 11.96 -2.02 8.72
C GLU A 25 11.43 -0.69 9.21
N LEU A 26 11.75 -0.37 10.46
CA LEU A 26 11.28 0.83 11.15
C LEU A 26 11.65 2.12 10.41
N SER A 27 12.77 2.11 9.68
CA SER A 27 13.26 3.25 8.91
C SER A 27 12.46 3.54 7.64
N LYS A 28 11.72 2.56 7.09
CA LYS A 28 11.04 2.68 5.78
C LYS A 28 9.74 3.49 5.82
N ASN A 29 9.31 3.90 7.02
CA ASN A 29 8.24 4.88 7.21
C ASN A 29 6.88 4.48 6.59
N ILE A 30 6.57 3.18 6.59
CA ILE A 30 5.40 2.59 5.94
C ILE A 30 4.11 3.17 6.51
N VAL A 31 3.99 3.21 7.84
CA VAL A 31 2.80 3.70 8.54
C VAL A 31 2.49 5.15 8.15
N ARG A 32 3.49 6.05 8.12
CA ARG A 32 3.25 7.43 7.71
C ARG A 32 2.89 7.54 6.22
N GLY A 33 3.43 6.66 5.37
CA GLY A 33 3.02 6.55 3.97
C GLY A 33 1.54 6.16 3.81
N LEU A 34 1.07 5.17 4.58
CA LEU A 34 -0.34 4.79 4.62
C LEU A 34 -1.23 5.92 5.14
N LEU A 35 -0.82 6.59 6.22
CA LEU A 35 -1.57 7.72 6.77
C LEU A 35 -1.63 8.91 5.82
N ALA A 36 -0.56 9.17 5.05
CA ALA A 36 -0.57 10.19 4.00
C ALA A 36 -1.53 9.81 2.86
N TYR A 37 -1.61 8.52 2.49
CA TYR A 37 -2.61 8.04 1.54
C TYR A 37 -4.03 8.19 2.08
N ARG A 38 -4.27 7.90 3.36
CA ARG A 38 -5.55 8.19 4.02
C ARG A 38 -5.91 9.67 3.92
N GLN A 39 -4.96 10.55 4.23
CA GLN A 39 -5.14 12.00 4.15
C GLN A 39 -5.48 12.44 2.71
N LEU A 40 -4.82 11.87 1.70
CA LEU A 40 -5.18 12.11 0.29
C LEU A 40 -6.65 11.78 0.02
N LEU A 41 -7.15 10.64 0.50
CA LEU A 41 -8.55 10.24 0.30
C LEU A 41 -9.56 11.10 1.07
N ASP A 42 -9.13 11.70 2.18
CA ASP A 42 -9.93 12.66 2.95
C ASP A 42 -9.99 14.01 2.25
N ASP A 43 -8.84 14.57 1.88
CA ASP A 43 -8.72 15.92 1.32
C ASP A 43 -9.16 16.00 -0.15
N ARG A 44 -9.00 14.89 -0.88
CA ARG A 44 -9.25 14.80 -2.33
C ARG A 44 -10.20 13.65 -2.67
N PRO A 45 -11.50 13.77 -2.36
CA PRO A 45 -12.49 12.72 -2.63
C PRO A 45 -12.57 12.30 -4.11
N GLU A 46 -12.13 13.14 -5.05
CA GLU A 46 -12.06 12.83 -6.47
C GLU A 46 -11.18 11.60 -6.79
N TRP A 47 -10.25 11.22 -5.89
CA TRP A 47 -9.41 10.04 -6.07
C TRP A 47 -10.03 8.75 -5.57
N ARG A 48 -11.13 8.82 -4.79
CA ARG A 48 -11.81 7.61 -4.31
C ARG A 48 -12.28 6.77 -5.49
N GLU A 49 -12.09 5.46 -5.39
CA GLU A 49 -12.34 4.47 -6.47
C GLU A 49 -11.52 4.67 -7.76
N ARG A 50 -10.63 5.67 -7.82
CA ARG A 50 -9.75 5.95 -8.97
C ARG A 50 -8.27 5.65 -8.71
N VAL A 51 -7.85 5.51 -7.46
CA VAL A 51 -6.47 5.17 -7.09
C VAL A 51 -6.43 3.98 -6.12
N VAL A 52 -5.40 3.14 -6.25
CA VAL A 52 -5.10 2.05 -5.31
C VAL A 52 -3.67 2.20 -4.82
N HIS A 53 -3.47 2.09 -3.51
CA HIS A 53 -2.15 1.96 -2.92
C HIS A 53 -1.76 0.48 -2.82
N VAL A 54 -0.79 0.06 -3.64
CA VAL A 54 -0.23 -1.29 -3.59
C VAL A 54 1.02 -1.26 -2.71
N ALA A 55 0.96 -1.93 -1.57
CA ALA A 55 2.04 -1.96 -0.60
C ALA A 55 2.56 -3.39 -0.42
N PHE A 56 3.83 -3.61 -0.73
CA PHE A 56 4.55 -4.81 -0.35
C PHE A 56 5.32 -4.51 0.92
N ALA A 57 4.91 -5.15 2.02
CA ALA A 57 5.46 -4.96 3.35
C ALA A 57 6.00 -6.30 3.85
N TYR A 58 7.20 -6.67 3.40
CA TYR A 58 7.78 -7.97 3.71
C TYR A 58 8.27 -8.02 5.16
N PRO A 59 7.89 -9.03 5.97
CA PRO A 59 8.34 -9.16 7.35
C PRO A 59 9.86 -9.10 7.48
N SER A 60 10.36 -8.31 8.42
CA SER A 60 11.79 -8.23 8.77
C SER A 60 11.97 -8.56 10.24
N ARG A 61 13.05 -9.27 10.61
CA ARG A 61 13.48 -9.52 12.01
C ARG A 61 12.34 -9.91 12.96
N GLN A 62 11.60 -10.96 12.61
CA GLN A 62 10.40 -11.41 13.35
C GLN A 62 10.69 -11.91 14.76
N ASP A 63 11.95 -12.19 15.09
CA ASP A 63 12.45 -12.51 16.42
C ASP A 63 12.32 -11.33 17.39
N LEU A 64 12.36 -10.09 16.89
CA LEU A 64 12.28 -8.88 17.69
C LEU A 64 10.84 -8.35 17.81
N ALA A 65 10.41 -8.09 19.04
CA ALA A 65 9.05 -7.59 19.32
C ALA A 65 8.71 -6.32 18.54
N VAL A 66 9.60 -5.33 18.55
CA VAL A 66 9.39 -4.04 17.86
C VAL A 66 9.11 -4.17 16.35
N TYR A 67 9.68 -5.19 15.69
CA TYR A 67 9.44 -5.43 14.27
C TYR A 67 8.10 -6.15 14.03
N ARG A 68 7.70 -7.05 14.92
CA ARG A 68 6.36 -7.66 14.89
C ARG A 68 5.29 -6.61 15.13
N ASP A 69 5.49 -5.75 16.11
CA ASP A 69 4.55 -4.67 16.45
C ASP A 69 4.41 -3.70 15.28
N TYR A 70 5.52 -3.33 14.63
CA TYR A 70 5.47 -2.48 13.45
C TYR A 70 4.78 -3.15 12.25
N THR A 71 4.99 -4.46 12.04
CA THR A 71 4.28 -5.21 10.99
C THR A 71 2.77 -5.25 11.27
N ALA A 72 2.39 -5.50 12.53
CA ALA A 72 0.99 -5.50 12.95
C ALA A 72 0.35 -4.11 12.78
N GLU A 73 1.09 -3.04 13.09
CA GLU A 73 0.64 -1.67 12.89
C GLU A 73 0.41 -1.34 11.41
N VAL A 74 1.31 -1.77 10.52
CA VAL A 74 1.12 -1.62 9.06
C VAL A 74 -0.15 -2.32 8.60
N GLN A 75 -0.41 -3.54 9.07
CA GLN A 75 -1.62 -4.30 8.74
C GLN A 75 -2.88 -3.60 9.26
N ARG A 76 -2.86 -3.16 10.53
CA ARG A 76 -3.97 -2.45 11.17
C ARG A 76 -4.33 -1.18 10.40
N VAL A 77 -3.36 -0.33 10.09
CA VAL A 77 -3.61 0.93 9.38
C VAL A 77 -4.11 0.69 7.95
N ALA A 78 -3.57 -0.33 7.25
CA ALA A 78 -4.07 -0.70 5.92
C ALA A 78 -5.53 -1.17 5.97
N GLU A 79 -5.89 -1.96 6.98
CA GLU A 79 -7.26 -2.45 7.15
C GLU A 79 -8.21 -1.31 7.52
N GLU A 80 -7.84 -0.41 8.43
CA GLU A 80 -8.64 0.77 8.79
C GLU A 80 -8.95 1.66 7.58
N ILE A 81 -7.99 1.82 6.67
CA ILE A 81 -8.22 2.55 5.41
C ILE A 81 -9.22 1.76 4.54
N ASN A 82 -9.05 0.45 4.41
CA ASN A 82 -9.96 -0.38 3.62
C ASN A 82 -11.39 -0.40 4.19
N GLU A 83 -11.56 -0.49 5.51
CA GLU A 83 -12.87 -0.44 6.16
C GLU A 83 -13.53 0.93 5.99
N ARG A 84 -12.75 2.02 6.07
CA ARG A 84 -13.29 3.38 6.00
C ARG A 84 -13.73 3.80 4.59
N TYR A 85 -12.98 3.42 3.55
CA TYR A 85 -13.26 3.89 2.18
C TYR A 85 -13.62 2.78 1.19
N GLY A 86 -13.43 1.51 1.57
CA GLY A 86 -13.68 0.38 0.69
C GLY A 86 -15.13 0.31 0.22
N THR A 87 -15.29 -0.15 -1.02
CA THR A 87 -16.59 -0.46 -1.62
C THR A 87 -16.57 -1.90 -2.13
N PRO A 88 -17.72 -2.49 -2.51
CA PRO A 88 -17.73 -3.83 -3.09
C PRO A 88 -16.83 -3.98 -4.33
N GLY A 89 -16.56 -2.90 -5.06
CA GLY A 89 -15.72 -2.89 -6.26
C GLY A 89 -14.33 -2.31 -6.09
N TRP A 90 -13.98 -1.80 -4.90
CA TRP A 90 -12.73 -1.07 -4.67
C TRP A 90 -12.14 -1.34 -3.29
N ARG A 91 -10.90 -1.82 -3.28
CA ARG A 91 -10.05 -1.91 -2.10
C ARG A 91 -8.96 -0.84 -2.19
N PRO A 92 -8.99 0.21 -1.36
CA PRO A 92 -8.03 1.31 -1.44
C PRO A 92 -6.57 0.87 -1.24
N VAL A 93 -6.32 -0.08 -0.33
CA VAL A 93 -4.97 -0.59 -0.02
C VAL A 93 -4.90 -2.10 -0.31
N VAL A 94 -4.04 -2.47 -1.26
CA VAL A 94 -3.67 -3.86 -1.53
C VAL A 94 -2.34 -4.13 -0.82
N LEU A 95 -2.41 -4.84 0.31
CA LEU A 95 -1.26 -5.16 1.15
C LEU A 95 -0.79 -6.59 0.89
N HIS A 96 0.49 -6.74 0.55
CA HIS A 96 1.17 -8.03 0.44
C HIS A 96 2.24 -8.16 1.53
N VAL A 97 2.17 -9.24 2.31
CA VAL A 97 3.10 -9.53 3.42
C VAL A 97 3.94 -10.79 3.20
N ARG A 98 4.00 -11.29 1.97
CA ARG A 98 4.82 -12.46 1.58
C ARG A 98 5.78 -12.06 0.47
N ASP A 99 7.05 -12.39 0.66
CA ASP A 99 8.11 -12.09 -0.32
C ASP A 99 7.80 -12.76 -1.68
N ASP A 100 7.75 -11.94 -2.73
CA ASP A 100 7.47 -12.33 -4.11
C ASP A 100 8.13 -11.30 -5.03
N PHE A 101 9.40 -11.54 -5.34
CA PHE A 101 10.23 -10.65 -6.13
C PHE A 101 9.65 -10.39 -7.53
N ALA A 102 9.11 -11.44 -8.17
CA ALA A 102 8.51 -11.32 -9.51
C ALA A 102 7.29 -10.38 -9.47
N ARG A 103 6.46 -10.50 -8.43
CA ARG A 103 5.31 -9.61 -8.23
C ARG A 103 5.72 -8.19 -7.91
N SER A 104 6.79 -7.99 -7.13
CA SER A 104 7.37 -6.66 -6.90
C SER A 104 7.82 -5.97 -8.19
N LEU A 105 8.52 -6.70 -9.08
CA LEU A 105 8.90 -6.15 -10.40
C LEU A 105 7.67 -5.80 -11.24
N ALA A 106 6.66 -6.67 -11.25
CA ALA A 106 5.42 -6.41 -11.97
C ALA A 106 4.70 -5.17 -11.43
N ALA A 107 4.71 -4.96 -10.11
CA ALA A 107 4.12 -3.79 -9.48
C ALA A 107 4.85 -2.50 -9.89
N TYR A 108 6.18 -2.49 -9.89
CA TYR A 108 6.94 -1.33 -10.36
C TYR A 108 6.63 -0.97 -11.82
N ARG A 109 6.41 -1.96 -12.69
CA ARG A 109 6.01 -1.72 -14.09
C ARG A 109 4.59 -1.17 -14.25
N LEU A 110 3.76 -1.30 -13.23
CA LEU A 110 2.37 -0.83 -13.21
C LEU A 110 2.19 0.49 -12.46
N ALA A 111 3.23 0.94 -11.73
CA ALA A 111 3.20 2.12 -10.88
C ALA A 111 2.98 3.40 -11.69
N ASP A 112 1.95 4.18 -11.35
CA ASP A 112 1.86 5.59 -11.76
C ASP A 112 2.71 6.48 -10.83
N VAL A 113 2.79 6.10 -9.55
CA VAL A 113 3.62 6.74 -8.53
C VAL A 113 4.36 5.67 -7.74
N ALA A 114 5.67 5.84 -7.56
CA ALA A 114 6.46 5.07 -6.59
C ALA A 114 6.61 5.88 -5.29
N LEU A 115 6.13 5.34 -4.17
CA LEU A 115 6.25 5.97 -2.85
C LEU A 115 7.49 5.44 -2.14
N VAL A 116 8.57 6.24 -2.18
CA VAL A 116 9.83 5.96 -1.50
C VAL A 116 10.07 7.08 -0.48
N ASN A 117 9.67 6.85 0.77
CA ASN A 117 9.67 7.88 1.82
C ASN A 117 10.37 7.49 3.14
N PRO A 118 11.54 6.80 3.10
CA PRO A 118 12.21 6.38 4.31
C PRO A 118 12.60 7.58 5.18
N ILE A 119 12.61 7.39 6.51
CA ILE A 119 13.15 8.37 7.45
C ILE A 119 14.67 8.47 7.28
N ARG A 120 15.33 7.31 7.13
CA ARG A 120 16.77 7.17 6.90
C ARG A 120 17.01 5.90 6.09
N ASP A 121 17.74 6.03 4.99
CA ASP A 121 18.16 4.92 4.13
C ASP A 121 19.52 5.27 3.52
N GLY A 122 20.36 4.26 3.32
CA GLY A 122 21.74 4.42 2.83
C GLY A 122 21.87 4.41 1.31
#